data_AF-A0A822DV74-F1
#
_entry.id   AF-A0A822DV74-F1
#
_cell.length_a   1.000
_cell.length_b   1.000
_cell.length_c   1.000
_cell.angle_alpha   90.00
_cell.angle_beta   90.00
_cell.angle_gamma   90.00
#
_symmetry.space_group_name_H-M   'P 1'
#
loop_
_entity.id
_entity.type
_entity.pdbx_description
1 polymer ?
#
loop_
_entity_poly.entity_id
_entity_poly.type
_entity_poly.pdbx_seq_one_letter_code
_entity_poly.pdbx_strand_id
1 'polypeptide(L)'
;MHSYHLPHNLILRFIAFCHGIRNIRCSTIRSYLAAIRFYRLRAGFSDPFLDMHGYKIPQIEMVLKGARRLDSLPIKQCKPITIDILNKLIGVLRCGIFNPYLDTLMQAALTTAF
;
A
#
# COMPACT_ATOMS: atom_id res chain seq x y z
N MET A 1 -1.44 -39.43 4.96
CA MET A 1 -1.86 -38.09 5.44
C MET A 1 -1.05 -37.05 4.67
N HIS A 2 -1.66 -36.37 3.70
CA HIS A 2 -0.98 -35.32 2.94
C HIS A 2 -0.85 -34.06 3.81
N SER A 3 0.35 -33.82 4.33
CA SER A 3 0.70 -32.59 5.03
C SER A 3 0.67 -31.42 4.04
N TYR A 4 -0.42 -30.66 4.01
CA TYR A 4 -0.50 -29.40 3.26
C TYR A 4 0.42 -28.39 3.93
N HIS A 5 1.69 -28.41 3.53
CA HIS A 5 2.68 -27.44 3.92
C HIS A 5 2.32 -26.10 3.26
N LEU A 6 1.97 -25.10 4.06
CA LEU A 6 1.70 -23.76 3.54
C LEU A 6 3.04 -23.15 3.10
N PRO A 7 3.28 -22.94 1.80
CA PRO A 7 4.60 -22.53 1.34
C PRO A 7 4.87 -21.10 1.79
N HIS A 8 6.10 -20.86 2.26
CA HIS A 8 6.58 -19.57 2.75
C HIS A 8 6.32 -18.44 1.74
N ASN A 9 6.47 -18.76 0.45
CA ASN A 9 6.20 -17.86 -0.67
C ASN A 9 4.74 -17.36 -0.72
N LEU A 10 3.77 -18.17 -0.29
CA LEU A 10 2.37 -17.78 -0.26
C LEU A 10 2.13 -16.71 0.82
N ILE A 11 2.77 -16.85 1.99
CA ILE A 11 2.70 -15.87 3.08
C ILE A 11 3.31 -14.55 2.63
N LEU A 12 4.48 -14.59 2.00
CA LEU A 12 5.15 -13.39 1.46
C LEU A 12 4.28 -12.70 0.42
N ARG A 13 3.69 -13.46 -0.51
CA ARG A 13 2.77 -12.94 -1.53
C ARG A 13 1.50 -12.36 -0.92
N PHE A 14 0.96 -12.98 0.11
CA PHE A 14 -0.19 -12.47 0.87
C PHE A 14 0.13 -11.12 1.51
N ILE A 15 1.26 -11.00 2.21
CA ILE A 15 1.67 -9.73 2.84
C ILE A 15 1.85 -8.64 1.78
N ALA A 16 2.54 -8.94 0.68
CA ALA A 16 2.76 -8.01 -0.42
C ALA A 16 1.45 -7.56 -1.08
N PHE A 17 0.51 -8.49 -1.31
CA PHE A 17 -0.81 -8.18 -1.87
C PHE A 17 -1.65 -7.31 -0.93
N CYS A 18 -1.71 -7.67 0.36
CA CYS A 18 -2.46 -6.92 1.36
C CYS A 18 -1.95 -5.49 1.51
N HIS A 19 -0.62 -5.30 1.55
CA HIS A 19 -0.03 -3.98 1.71
C HIS A 19 -0.09 -3.17 0.42
N GLY A 20 0.41 -3.72 -0.70
CA GLY A 20 0.59 -2.96 -1.95
C GLY A 20 -0.68 -2.76 -2.78
N ILE A 21 -1.60 -3.73 -2.79
CA ILE A 21 -2.81 -3.65 -3.62
C ILE A 21 -4.02 -3.23 -2.80
N ARG A 22 -4.15 -3.77 -1.58
CA ARG A 22 -5.32 -3.53 -0.73
C ARG A 22 -5.12 -2.39 0.26
N ASN A 23 -3.94 -1.78 0.33
CA ASN A 23 -3.59 -0.69 1.26
C ASN A 23 -3.98 -1.00 2.72
N ILE A 24 -3.84 -2.27 3.12
CA ILE A 24 -4.14 -2.71 4.48
C ILE A 24 -2.93 -2.38 5.36
N ARG A 25 -3.20 -1.75 6.51
CA ARG A 25 -2.16 -1.42 7.49
C ARG A 25 -1.44 -2.67 8.00
N CYS A 26 -0.14 -2.56 8.21
CA CYS A 26 0.73 -3.60 8.75
C CYS A 26 0.23 -4.14 10.10
N SER A 27 -0.41 -3.32 10.93
CA SER A 27 -1.05 -3.79 12.18
C SER A 27 -2.15 -4.83 11.91
N THR A 28 -3.02 -4.58 10.94
CA THR A 28 -4.08 -5.51 10.52
C THR A 28 -3.51 -6.74 9.83
N ILE A 29 -2.48 -6.59 8.99
CA ILE A 29 -1.79 -7.73 8.36
C ILE A 29 -1.22 -8.65 9.44
N ARG A 30 -0.61 -8.11 10.50
CA ARG A 30 -0.13 -8.91 11.64
C ARG A 30 -1.25 -9.67 12.35
N SER A 31 -2.43 -9.06 12.52
CA SER A 31 -3.59 -9.75 13.07
C SER A 31 -4.07 -10.91 12.20
N TYR A 32 -4.08 -10.74 10.87
CA TYR A 32 -4.39 -11.84 9.95
C TYR A 32 -3.38 -12.97 10.03
N LEU A 33 -2.08 -12.64 10.06
CA LEU A 33 -1.02 -13.63 10.24
C LEU A 33 -1.13 -14.38 11.57
N ALA A 34 -1.49 -13.68 12.65
CA ALA A 34 -1.74 -14.31 13.95
C ALA A 34 -2.94 -15.26 13.91
N ALA A 35 -4.03 -14.87 13.23
CA ALA A 35 -5.19 -15.73 13.02
C ALA A 35 -4.83 -16.99 12.20
N ILE A 36 -4.09 -16.83 11.10
CA ILE A 36 -3.62 -17.96 10.27
C ILE A 36 -2.79 -18.94 11.11
N ARG A 37 -1.84 -18.42 11.90
CA ARG A 37 -1.03 -19.24 12.82
C ARG A 37 -1.89 -19.97 13.82
N PHE A 38 -2.83 -19.28 14.47
CA PHE A 38 -3.73 -19.88 15.43
C PHE A 38 -4.55 -21.02 14.82
N TYR A 39 -5.15 -20.81 13.65
CA TYR A 39 -5.93 -21.84 12.97
C TYR A 39 -5.08 -23.05 12.55
N ARG A 40 -3.83 -22.83 12.09
CA ARG A 40 -2.93 -23.94 11.76
C ARG A 40 -2.52 -24.76 12.98
N LEU A 41 -2.12 -24.09 14.06
CA LEU A 41 -1.74 -24.75 15.32
C LEU A 41 -2.93 -25.53 15.89
N ARG A 42 -4.14 -24.95 15.86
CA ARG A 42 -5.37 -25.63 16.31
C ARG A 42 -5.69 -26.88 15.48
N ALA A 43 -5.37 -26.88 14.20
CA ALA A 43 -5.54 -28.03 13.32
C ALA A 43 -4.41 -29.06 13.41
N GLY A 44 -3.44 -28.88 14.34
CA GLY A 44 -2.34 -29.81 14.55
C GLY A 44 -1.19 -29.67 13.55
N PHE A 45 -1.16 -28.61 12.75
CA PHE A 45 -0.06 -28.33 11.83
C PHE A 45 1.08 -27.56 12.51
N SER A 46 2.28 -27.66 11.92
CA SER A 46 3.44 -26.86 12.33
C SER A 46 3.24 -25.37 12.09
N ASP A 47 3.97 -24.56 12.86
CA ASP A 47 3.95 -23.10 12.76
C ASP A 47 4.38 -22.67 11.33
N PRO A 48 3.51 -21.95 10.59
CA PRO A 48 3.82 -21.49 9.23
C PRO A 48 4.95 -20.46 9.16
N PHE A 49 5.38 -19.92 10.30
CA PHE A 49 6.44 -18.91 10.37
C PHE A 49 7.80 -19.48 10.78
N LEU A 50 7.88 -20.80 10.94
CA LEU A 50 9.11 -21.52 11.23
C LEU A 50 9.52 -22.38 10.04
N ASP A 51 10.83 -22.55 9.87
CA ASP A 51 11.41 -23.49 8.93
C ASP A 51 11.36 -24.93 9.49
N MET A 52 11.72 -25.92 8.68
CA MET A 52 11.77 -27.35 9.03
C MET A 52 12.62 -27.63 10.29
N HIS A 53 13.58 -26.75 10.59
CA HIS A 53 14.46 -26.82 11.76
C HIS A 53 13.94 -26.03 12.98
N GLY A 54 12.74 -25.45 12.90
CA GLY A 54 12.16 -24.65 13.98
C GLY A 54 12.68 -23.21 14.07
N TYR A 55 13.52 -22.77 13.11
CA TYR A 55 14.00 -21.39 13.06
C TYR A 55 12.98 -20.46 12.43
N LYS A 56 12.90 -19.21 12.90
CA LYS A 56 12.07 -18.18 12.28
C LYS A 56 12.54 -17.89 10.86
N ILE A 57 11.57 -17.68 9.96
CA ILE A 57 11.85 -17.32 8.58
C ILE A 57 12.14 -15.81 8.49
N PRO A 58 13.40 -15.39 8.25
CA PRO A 58 13.79 -13.99 8.34
C PRO A 58 13.11 -13.11 7.28
N GLN A 59 12.76 -13.69 6.13
CA GLN A 59 12.11 -12.98 5.02
C GLN A 59 10.75 -12.39 5.42
N ILE A 60 9.96 -13.12 6.21
CA ILE A 60 8.63 -12.68 6.65
C ILE A 60 8.78 -11.46 7.57
N GLU A 61 9.74 -11.50 8.49
CA GLU A 61 10.02 -10.38 9.38
C GLU A 61 10.56 -9.15 8.63
N MET A 62 11.43 -9.36 7.64
CA MET A 62 11.93 -8.29 6.77
C MET A 62 10.79 -7.59 6.01
N VAL A 63 9.89 -8.36 5.40
CA VAL A 63 8.74 -7.79 4.66
C VAL A 63 7.81 -7.03 5.59
N LEU A 64 7.48 -7.57 6.76
CA LEU A 64 6.65 -6.88 7.75
C LEU A 64 7.31 -5.59 8.27
N LYS A 65 8.63 -5.58 8.41
CA LYS A 65 9.40 -4.38 8.79
C LYS A 65 9.36 -3.34 7.66
N GLY A 66 9.47 -3.76 6.40
CA GLY A 66 9.29 -2.90 5.23
C GLY A 66 7.89 -2.28 5.18
N ALA A 67 6.85 -3.11 5.28
CA ALA A 67 5.46 -2.65 5.29
C ALA A 67 5.20 -1.63 6.42
N ARG A 68 5.71 -1.90 7.63
CA ARG A 68 5.59 -0.96 8.75
C ARG A 68 6.26 0.39 8.46
N ARG A 69 7.47 0.39 7.88
CA ARG A 69 8.17 1.64 7.53
C ARG A 69 7.36 2.47 6.53
N LEU A 70 6.74 1.81 5.55
CA LEU A 70 5.89 2.45 4.57
C LEU A 70 4.62 3.05 5.20
N ASP A 71 4.01 2.35 6.16
CA ASP A 71 2.86 2.89 6.92
C ASP A 71 3.23 4.08 7.81
N SER A 72 4.49 4.15 8.25
CA SER A 72 4.98 5.21 9.14
C SER A 72 5.38 6.48 8.38
N LEU A 73 5.46 6.41 7.05
CA LEU A 73 5.63 7.60 6.25
C LEU A 73 4.39 8.47 6.44
N PRO A 74 4.53 9.76 6.76
CA PRO A 74 3.38 10.64 6.82
C PRO A 74 2.67 10.53 5.48
N ILE A 75 1.38 10.17 5.51
CA ILE A 75 0.51 10.30 4.35
C ILE A 75 0.73 11.73 3.88
N LYS A 76 1.32 11.90 2.69
CA LYS A 76 1.56 13.22 2.11
C LYS A 76 0.17 13.82 1.96
N GLN A 77 -0.26 14.62 2.94
CA GLN A 77 -1.55 15.25 2.91
C GLN A 77 -1.57 16.06 1.61
N CYS A 78 -2.51 15.73 0.73
CA CYS A 78 -2.78 16.56 -0.43
C CYS A 78 -3.10 17.95 0.11
N LYS A 79 -2.16 18.87 -0.05
CA LYS A 79 -2.38 20.26 0.34
C LYS A 79 -3.46 20.80 -0.62
N PRO A 80 -4.44 21.58 -0.12
CA PRO A 80 -5.41 22.22 -0.98
C PRO A 80 -4.68 23.09 -2.02
N ILE A 81 -5.25 23.18 -3.22
CA ILE A 81 -4.77 24.14 -4.22
C ILE A 81 -5.04 25.52 -3.65
N THR A 82 -3.99 26.27 -3.34
CA THR A 82 -4.11 27.66 -2.88
C THR A 82 -4.36 28.57 -4.07
N ILE A 83 -4.96 29.73 -3.81
CA ILE A 83 -5.24 30.76 -4.83
C ILE A 83 -3.97 31.14 -5.61
N ASP A 84 -2.81 31.18 -4.94
CA ASP A 84 -1.53 31.47 -5.60
C ASP A 84 -1.12 30.41 -6.63
N ILE A 85 -1.35 29.13 -6.32
CA ILE A 85 -1.06 28.01 -7.23
C ILE A 85 -2.07 28.02 -8.39
N LEU A 86 -3.34 28.30 -8.10
CA LEU A 86 -4.39 28.44 -9.11
C LEU A 86 -4.06 29.54 -10.11
N ASN A 87 -3.67 30.72 -9.63
CA ASN A 87 -3.28 31.86 -10.48
C ASN A 87 -2.05 31.54 -11.34
N LYS A 88 -1.07 30.82 -10.79
CA LYS A 88 0.09 30.36 -11.57
C LYS A 88 -0.33 29.38 -12.68
N LEU A 89 -1.20 28.43 -12.38
CA LEU A 89 -1.75 27.49 -13.38
C LEU A 89 -2.50 28.22 -14.50
N ILE A 90 -3.37 29.16 -14.16
CA ILE A 90 -4.09 29.98 -15.13
C ILE A 90 -3.12 30.82 -15.98
N GLY A 91 -2.11 31.43 -15.35
CA GLY A 91 -1.08 32.18 -16.06
C GLY A 91 -0.33 31.33 -17.08
N VAL A 92 -0.01 30.10 -16.71
CA VAL A 92 0.65 29.12 -17.59
C VAL A 92 -0.26 28.69 -18.75
N LEU A 93 -1.54 28.42 -18.50
CA LEU A 93 -2.49 28.07 -19.56
C LEU A 93 -2.68 29.21 -20.57
N ARG A 94 -2.63 30.47 -20.11
CA ARG A 94 -2.68 31.65 -21.00
C ARG A 94 -1.45 31.81 -21.89
N CYS A 95 -0.33 31.19 -21.53
CA CYS A 95 0.86 31.15 -22.39
C CYS A 95 0.75 30.14 -23.55
N GLY A 96 -0.32 29.34 -23.59
CA GLY A 96 -0.58 28.40 -24.69
C GLY A 96 0.30 27.15 -24.64
N ILE A 97 0.26 26.40 -23.53
CA ILE A 97 1.05 25.16 -23.39
C ILE A 97 0.51 24.02 -24.25
N PHE A 98 -0.82 23.95 -24.43
CA PHE A 98 -1.45 22.87 -25.17
C PHE A 98 -2.01 23.40 -26.50
N ASN A 99 -3.34 23.33 -26.66
CA ASN A 99 -4.09 23.87 -27.77
C ASN A 99 -5.01 24.95 -27.18
N PRO A 100 -5.21 26.11 -27.83
CA PRO A 100 -6.10 27.17 -27.35
C PRO A 100 -7.47 26.68 -26.88
N TYR A 101 -8.05 25.65 -27.50
CA TYR A 101 -9.28 25.04 -27.02
C TYR A 101 -9.12 24.36 -25.64
N LEU A 102 -8.10 23.51 -25.48
CA LEU A 102 -7.84 22.80 -24.22
C LEU A 102 -7.41 23.76 -23.11
N ASP A 103 -6.61 24.77 -23.43
CA ASP A 103 -6.16 25.78 -22.48
C ASP A 103 -7.35 26.58 -21.92
N THR A 104 -8.29 26.97 -22.79
CA THR A 104 -9.52 27.67 -22.39
C THR A 104 -10.44 26.76 -21.56
N LEU A 105 -10.60 25.49 -21.95
CA LEU A 105 -11.39 24.50 -21.22
C LEU A 105 -10.84 24.28 -19.81
N MET A 106 -9.53 24.06 -19.68
CA MET A 106 -8.87 23.84 -18.39
C MET A 106 -8.92 25.09 -17.52
N GLN A 107 -8.75 26.28 -18.10
CA GLN A 107 -8.89 27.53 -17.37
C GLN A 107 -10.31 27.68 -16.80
N ALA A 108 -11.35 27.44 -17.61
CA ALA A 108 -12.74 27.52 -17.16
C ALA A 108 -13.06 26.49 -16.06
N ALA A 109 -12.56 25.25 -16.20
CA ALA A 109 -12.73 24.22 -15.18
C ALA A 109 -12.06 24.60 -13.85
N LEU A 110 -10.85 25.18 -13.91
CA LEU A 110 -10.12 25.64 -12.73
C LEU A 110 -10.82 26.81 -12.03
N THR A 111 -11.44 27.74 -12.77
CA THR A 111 -12.17 28.89 -12.20
C THR A 111 -13.58 28.57 -11.71
N THR A 112 -14.18 27.45 -12.14
CA THR A 112 -15.53 27.05 -11.69
C THR A 112 -15.48 26.11 -10.50
N ALA A 113 -14.40 25.34 -10.35
CA ALA A 113 -14.21 24.42 -9.24
C ALA A 113 -13.71 25.08 -7.95
N PHE A 114 -13.18 26.30 -8.01
CA PHE A 114 -12.55 27.04 -6.91
C PHE A 114 -12.95 28.52 -6.91
#